data_AF-A0A8S0FQ97-F1
#
_entry.id   AF-A0A8S0FQ97-F1
#
_cell.length_a   1.000
_cell.length_b   1.000
_cell.length_c   1.000
_cell.angle_alpha   90.00
_cell.angle_beta   90.00
_cell.angle_gamma   90.00
#
_symmetry.space_group_name_H-M   'P 1'
#
loop_
_entity.id
_entity.type
_entity.pdbx_description
1 polymer ?
#
loop_
_entity_poly.entity_id
_entity_poly.type
_entity_poly.pdbx_seq_one_letter_code
_entity_poly.pdbx_strand_id
1 'polypeptide(L)' 'MSCPVIELTQQLIRRPSLSPDDAGCQALLIERLQAIGFTVERMDFADTMPVSRRIFGHGAGRVKR' A
#
# COMPACT_ATOMS: atom_id res chain seq x y z
N MET A 1 -23.64 -4.52 -11.12
CA MET A 1 -22.46 -5.39 -11.26
C MET A 1 -21.24 -4.61 -10.77
N SER A 2 -20.79 -4.86 -9.54
CA SER A 2 -19.61 -4.20 -8.95
C SER A 2 -18.39 -5.10 -9.19
N CYS A 3 -17.43 -4.66 -10.01
CA CYS A 3 -16.15 -5.35 -10.17
C CYS A 3 -15.14 -4.71 -9.20
N PRO A 4 -14.71 -5.40 -8.13
CA PRO A 4 -13.89 -4.81 -7.07
C PRO A 4 -12.53 -4.32 -7.57
N VAL A 5 -12.01 -4.93 -8.64
CA VAL A 5 -10.78 -4.50 -9.32
C VAL A 5 -10.97 -3.15 -10.02
N ILE A 6 -12.08 -2.97 -10.73
CA ILE A 6 -12.40 -1.71 -11.42
C ILE A 6 -12.62 -0.59 -10.40
N GLU A 7 -13.34 -0.87 -9.32
CA GLU A 7 -13.59 0.11 -8.25
C GLU A 7 -12.29 0.57 -7.57
N LEU A 8 -11.41 -0.38 -7.22
CA LEU A 8 -10.09 -0.06 -6.68
C LEU A 8 -9.27 0.75 -7.68
N THR A 9 -9.27 0.36 -8.95
CA THR A 9 -8.53 1.07 -10.01
C THR A 9 -9.02 2.50 -10.18
N GLN A 10 -10.34 2.72 -10.19
CA GLN A 10 -10.93 4.05 -10.25
C GLN A 10 -10.57 4.91 -9.04
N GLN A 11 -10.54 4.32 -7.83
CA GLN A 11 -10.11 5.04 -6.62
C GLN A 11 -8.65 5.46 -6.73
N LEU A 12 -7.76 4.61 -7.26
CA LEU A 12 -6.34 4.93 -7.46
C LEU A 12 -6.16 6.04 -8.51
N ILE A 13 -6.81 5.93 -9.67
CA ILE A 13 -6.69 6.93 -10.76
C ILE A 13 -7.17 8.33 -10.32
N ARG A 14 -8.13 8.42 -9.40
CA ARG A 14 -8.63 9.71 -8.88
C ARG A 14 -7.63 10.47 -8.02
N ARG A 15 -6.55 9.82 -7.56
CA ARG A 15 -5.52 10.46 -6.73
C ARG A 15 -4.46 11.10 -7.63
N PRO A 16 -4.14 12.39 -7.46
CA PRO A 16 -3.13 13.07 -8.27
C PRO A 16 -1.71 12.70 -7.81
N SER A 17 -1.33 11.42 -7.92
CA SER A 17 -0.05 10.87 -7.46
C SER A 17 1.10 11.23 -8.40
N LEU A 18 1.44 12.52 -8.47
CA LEU A 18 2.57 13.03 -9.24
C LEU A 18 3.87 12.88 -8.44
N SER A 19 4.85 12.17 -8.99
CA SER A 19 6.13 11.95 -8.32
C SER A 19 6.79 13.26 -7.85
N PRO A 20 7.28 13.34 -6.60
CA PRO A 20 7.41 12.25 -5.62
C PRO A 20 6.16 12.01 -4.74
N ASP A 21 5.08 12.76 -4.91
CA ASP A 21 3.86 12.64 -4.11
C ASP A 21 3.02 11.42 -4.50
N ASP A 22 2.73 10.55 -3.53
CA ASP A 22 1.89 9.37 -3.69
C ASP A 22 0.38 9.69 -3.66
N ALA A 23 -0.01 10.88 -3.16
CA ALA A 23 -1.40 11.31 -2.99
C ALA A 23 -2.30 10.29 -2.25
N GLY A 24 -1.70 9.45 -1.38
CA GLY A 24 -2.40 8.47 -0.54
C GLY A 24 -2.80 7.17 -1.26
N CYS A 25 -2.20 6.86 -2.41
CA CYS A 25 -2.36 5.57 -3.08
C CYS A 25 -1.87 4.40 -2.22
N GLN A 26 -0.68 4.51 -1.63
CA GLN A 26 -0.13 3.51 -0.73
C GLN A 26 -0.97 3.35 0.53
N ALA A 27 -1.48 4.43 1.10
CA ALA A 27 -2.34 4.36 2.28
C ALA A 27 -3.58 3.47 2.03
N LEU A 28 -4.23 3.62 0.87
CA LEU A 28 -5.36 2.77 0.48
C LEU A 28 -4.98 1.30 0.35
N LEU A 29 -3.83 1.00 -0.25
CA LEU A 29 -3.36 -0.37 -0.43
C LEU A 29 -2.99 -1.01 0.90
N ILE A 30 -2.33 -0.27 1.78
CA ILE A 30 -1.92 -0.71 3.11
C ILE A 30 -3.15 -1.09 3.94
N GLU A 31 -4.17 -0.25 3.96
CA GLU A 31 -5.42 -0.51 4.70
C GLU A 31 -6.06 -1.85 4.25
N ARG A 32 -6.15 -2.06 2.93
CA ARG A 32 -6.73 -3.30 2.37
C ARG A 32 -5.90 -4.53 2.69
N LEU A 33 -4.57 -4.41 2.64
CA LEU A 33 -3.66 -5.51 2.95
C LEU A 33 -3.69 -5.84 4.45
N GLN A 34 -3.72 -4.85 5.33
CA GLN A 34 -3.85 -5.05 6.77
C GLN A 34 -5.18 -5.70 7.14
N ALA A 35 -6.27 -5.33 6.47
CA ALA A 35 -7.59 -5.94 6.69
C ALA A 35 -7.62 -7.45 6.41
N ILE A 36 -6.74 -7.95 5.53
CA ILE A 36 -6.59 -9.38 5.24
C ILE A 36 -5.32 -9.98 5.88
N GLY A 37 -4.81 -9.36 6.95
CA GLY A 37 -3.78 -9.94 7.81
C GLY A 37 -2.33 -9.81 7.32
N PHE A 38 -2.04 -8.91 6.38
CA PHE A 38 -0.65 -8.58 6.04
C PHE A 38 -0.05 -7.60 7.03
N THR A 39 1.21 -7.83 7.37
CA THR A 39 2.03 -6.82 8.06
C THR A 39 2.70 -5.94 7.01
N VAL A 40 2.50 -4.63 7.12
CA VAL A 40 3.10 -3.64 6.21
C VAL A 40 4.15 -2.84 6.96
N GLU A 41 5.35 -2.79 6.40
CA GLU A 41 6.43 -1.93 6.84
C GLU A 41 6.62 -0.79 5.83
N ARG A 42 6.64 0.46 6.33
CA ARG A 42 6.94 1.64 5.51
C ARG A 42 8.45 1.86 5.50
N MET A 43 9.02 2.02 4.31
CA MET A 43 10.45 2.28 4.13
C MET A 43 10.61 3.60 3.38
N ASP A 44 10.92 4.67 4.10
CA ASP A 44 11.19 5.99 3.53
C ASP A 44 12.64 6.03 3.02
N PHE A 45 12.84 6.13 1.70
CA PHE A 45 14.16 6.36 1.10
C PHE A 45 14.30 7.85 0.75
N ALA A 46 15.44 8.46 1.08
CA ALA A 46 15.60 9.92 1.05
C ALA A 46 15.41 10.58 -0.34
N ASP A 47 15.44 9.81 -1.44
CA ASP A 47 15.29 10.31 -2.82
C ASP A 47 13.97 9.92 -3.50
N THR A 48 13.11 9.16 -2.83
CA THR A 48 11.78 8.79 -3.34
C THR A 48 10.90 8.46 -2.14
N MET A 49 9.73 9.12 -2.03
CA MET A 49 8.71 8.78 -1.02
C MET A 49 8.51 7.26 -0.89
N PRO A 50 8.13 6.76 0.30
CA PRO A 50 8.44 5.41 0.74
C PRO A 50 8.07 4.36 -0.29
N VAL A 51 9.06 3.61 -0.77
CA VAL A 51 8.79 2.40 -1.53
C VAL A 51 8.43 1.34 -0.50
N SER A 52 7.14 1.06 -0.33
CA SER A 52 6.67 -0.05 0.50
C SER A 52 7.16 -1.39 -0.09
N ARG A 53 8.37 -1.83 0.27
CA ARG A 53 8.89 -3.17 -0.06
C ARG A 53 9.12 -3.97 1.21
N ARG A 54 8.03 -4.48 1.78
CA ARG A 54 7.95 -5.84 2.33
C ARG A 54 6.51 -6.19 2.66
N ILE A 55 5.92 -7.09 1.89
CA ILE A 55 4.63 -7.69 2.19
C ILE A 55 4.94 -9.09 2.73
N PHE A 56 4.93 -9.27 4.05
CA PHE A 56 5.01 -10.60 4.64
C PHE A 56 3.61 -11.24 4.58
N GLY A 57 3.50 -12.34 3.84
CA GLY A 57 2.26 -13.12 3.70
C GLY A 57 1.80 -13.76 5.02
N HIS A 58 0.54 -14.21 4.99
CA HIS A 58 -0.23 -14.79 6.09
C HIS A 58 0.58 -15.82 6.93
N GLY A 59 0.77 -15.52 8.22
CA GLY A 59 1.21 -16.49 9.23
C GLY A 59 2.64 -16.30 9.78
N ALA A 60 2.70 -15.97 11.07
CA ALA A 60 3.76 -16.27 12.03
C ALA A 60 5.22 -15.90 11.66
N GLY A 61 5.67 -14.71 12.07
CA GLY A 61 7.10 -14.38 11.98
C GLY A 61 7.45 -13.02 12.57
N ARG A 62 7.79 -13.02 13.86
CA ARG A 62 8.33 -11.92 14.68
C ARG A 62 9.21 -10.93 13.88
N VAL A 63 8.74 -9.70 13.69
CA VAL A 63 9.60 -8.56 13.32
C VAL A 63 10.41 -8.21 14.57
N LYS A 64 11.63 -8.75 14.69
CA LYS A 64 12.65 -8.16 15.57
C LYS A 64 13.18 -6.92 14.87
N ARG A 65 13.12 -5.80 15.59
CA ARG A 65 13.85 -4.58 15.27
C ARG A 65 15.35 -4.85 15.17
#